data_AF-A0A101DJH7-F1
#
_entry.id   AF-A0A101DJH7-F1
#
_cell.length_a   1.000
_cell.length_b   1.000
_cell.length_c   1.000
_cell.angle_alpha   90.00
_cell.angle_beta   90.00
_cell.angle_gamma   90.00
#
_symmetry.space_group_name_H-M   'P 1'
#
loop_
_entity.id
_entity.type
_entity.pdbx_description
1 polymer ?
#
loop_
_entity_poly.entity_id
_entity_poly.type
_entity_poly.pdbx_seq_one_letter_code
_entity_poly.pdbx_strand_id
1 'polypeptide(L)' 'MNLIIKDIKVLILKKNIKNIYLSILPPDGKVRVSAPKNVSEDFIKSFVFSKYKLIKKNIEKIKHQEIKTKVVL' A
#
# COMPACT_ATOMS: atom_id res chain seq x y z
N MET A 1 -7.04 10.31 3.17
CA MET A 1 -7.86 9.54 4.14
C MET A 1 -7.13 8.26 4.48
N ASN A 2 -7.32 7.71 5.69
CA ASN A 2 -6.78 6.40 6.06
C ASN A 2 -7.90 5.38 6.20
N LEU A 3 -7.69 4.17 5.71
CA LEU A 3 -8.59 3.04 5.88
C LEU A 3 -7.83 1.89 6.55
N ILE A 4 -8.52 1.10 7.36
CA ILE A 4 -7.99 -0.15 7.89
C ILE A 4 -8.65 -1.28 7.11
N ILE A 5 -7.83 -2.13 6.50
CA ILE A 5 -8.29 -3.30 5.76
C ILE A 5 -7.66 -4.52 6.41
N LYS A 6 -8.49 -5.29 7.12
CA LYS A 6 -8.06 -6.31 8.08
C LYS A 6 -7.15 -5.69 9.14
N ASP A 7 -5.85 -6.00 9.07
CA ASP A 7 -4.79 -5.57 9.97
C ASP A 7 -3.87 -4.49 9.36
N ILE A 8 -4.13 -4.06 8.12
CA ILE A 8 -3.25 -3.14 7.39
C ILE A 8 -3.86 -1.74 7.34
N LYS A 9 -3.11 -0.75 7.83
CA LYS A 9 -3.43 0.67 7.64
C LYS A 9 -3.01 1.13 6.25
N VAL A 10 -3.97 1.67 5.49
CA VAL A 10 -3.79 2.08 4.10
C VAL A 10 -4.08 3.56 3.96
N LEU A 11 -3.10 4.31 3.47
CA LEU A 11 -3.26 5.72 3.13
C LEU A 11 -3.82 5.87 1.73
N ILE A 12 -5.03 6.43 1.61
CA ILE A 12 -5.71 6.71 0.35
C ILE A 12 -5.50 8.17 -0.05
N LEU A 13 -4.97 8.37 -1.27
CA LEU A 13 -4.83 9.66 -1.89
C LEU A 13 -5.59 9.72 -3.21
N LYS A 14 -6.54 10.65 -3.28
CA LYS A 14 -7.30 10.94 -4.48
C LYS A 14 -6.57 11.97 -5.33
N LYS A 15 -6.28 11.63 -6.60
CA LYS A 15 -5.50 12.48 -7.53
C LYS A 15 -6.12 12.47 -8.93
N ASN A 16 -5.72 13.42 -9.76
CA ASN A 16 -6.06 13.42 -11.18
C ASN A 16 -5.16 12.43 -11.95
N ILE A 17 -5.50 11.14 -11.89
CA ILE A 17 -4.78 10.04 -12.51
C ILE A 17 -5.78 9.09 -13.16
N LYS A 18 -5.35 8.29 -14.14
CA LYS A 18 -6.23 7.32 -14.82
C LYS A 18 -6.39 6.02 -14.05
N ASN A 19 -5.32 5.55 -13.41
CA ASN A 19 -5.23 4.22 -12.81
C ASN A 19 -5.05 4.28 -11.30
N ILE A 20 -5.41 3.19 -10.62
CA ILE A 20 -5.09 3.01 -9.21
C ILE A 20 -3.67 2.45 -9.08
N TYR A 21 -2.85 3.07 -8.24
CA TYR A 21 -1.51 2.61 -7.92
C TYR A 21 -1.44 2.22 -6.45
N LEU A 22 -0.80 1.08 -6.17
CA LEU A 22 -0.51 0.63 -4.82
C LEU A 22 1.00 0.61 -4.61
N SER A 23 1.46 1.21 -3.52
CA SER A 23 2.87 1.26 -3.15
C SER A 23 3.03 0.88 -1.69
N ILE A 24 4.10 0.16 -1.38
CA ILE A 24 4.48 -0.22 -0.02
C ILE A 24 5.81 0.45 0.24
N LEU A 25 5.83 1.36 1.20
CA LEU A 25 6.97 2.22 1.46
C LEU A 25 7.88 1.57 2.51
N PRO A 26 9.18 1.37 2.19
CA PRO A 26 10.17 1.11 3.22
C PRO A 26 10.34 2.35 4.11
N PRO A 27 10.88 2.21 5.34
CA PRO A 27 11.19 0.94 6.03
C PRO A 27 9.91 0.22 6.51
N ASP A 28 9.02 0.92 7.22
CA ASP A 28 7.92 0.33 8.00
C ASP A 28 6.85 -0.50 7.25
N GLY A 29 6.92 -0.60 5.92
CA GLY A 29 5.95 -1.31 5.09
C GLY A 29 4.62 -0.56 4.96
N LYS A 30 4.65 0.78 5.04
CA LYS A 30 3.43 1.61 4.97
C LYS A 30 2.77 1.47 3.62
N VAL A 31 1.48 1.14 3.59
CA VAL A 31 0.72 0.93 2.35
C VAL A 31 0.04 2.23 1.93
N ARG A 32 0.25 2.62 0.67
CA ARG A 32 -0.35 3.79 0.05
C ARG A 32 -1.08 3.39 -1.22
N VAL A 33 -2.27 3.95 -1.41
CA VAL A 33 -3.05 3.81 -2.63
C VAL A 33 -3.32 5.19 -3.20
N SER A 34 -2.85 5.42 -4.43
CA SER A 34 -3.24 6.58 -5.22
C SER A 34 -4.38 6.17 -6.14
N ALA A 35 -5.51 6.85 -6.07
CA ALA A 35 -6.69 6.54 -6.87
C ALA A 35 -7.22 7.77 -7.61
N PRO A 36 -7.88 7.59 -8.77
CA PRO A 36 -8.63 8.65 -9.42
C PRO A 36 -9.70 9.25 -8.50
N LYS A 37 -10.00 10.55 -8.67
CA LYS A 37 -11.00 11.26 -7.86
C LYS A 37 -12.41 10.64 -7.95
N ASN A 38 -12.79 10.14 -9.12
CA ASN A 38 -14.11 9.57 -9.41
C ASN A 38 -14.33 8.12 -8.93
N VAL A 39 -13.29 7.41 -8.50
CA VAL A 39 -13.41 6.03 -8.02
C VAL A 39 -14.10 6.03 -6.64
N SER A 40 -15.00 5.09 -6.36
CA SER A 40 -15.62 4.99 -5.03
C SER A 40 -14.66 4.41 -3.98
N GLU A 41 -14.93 4.67 -2.71
CA GLU A 41 -14.15 4.09 -1.61
C GLU A 41 -14.30 2.58 -1.52
N ASP A 42 -15.50 2.05 -1.76
CA ASP A 42 -15.76 0.61 -1.70
C ASP A 42 -15.03 -0.14 -2.81
N PHE A 43 -14.89 0.47 -3.99
CA PHE A 43 -14.04 -0.08 -5.04
C PHE A 43 -12.57 -0.12 -4.60
N ILE A 44 -12.08 0.93 -3.94
CA ILE A 44 -10.70 0.95 -3.41
C ILE A 44 -10.52 -0.13 -2.34
N LYS A 45 -11.48 -0.30 -1.42
CA LYS A 45 -11.44 -1.35 -0.40
C LYS A 45 -11.38 -2.73 -1.03
N SER A 46 -12.26 -3.01 -2.01
CA SER A 46 -12.29 -4.27 -2.74
C SER A 46 -10.98 -4.52 -3.52
N PHE A 47 -10.46 -3.49 -4.19
CA PHE A 47 -9.17 -3.56 -4.89
C PHE A 47 -8.03 -3.93 -3.93
N VAL A 48 -7.91 -3.25 -2.79
CA VAL A 48 -6.86 -3.54 -1.81
C VAL A 48 -7.04 -4.93 -1.19
N PHE A 49 -8.28 -5.32 -0.88
CA PHE A 49 -8.60 -6.65 -0.37
C PHE A 49 -8.18 -7.75 -1.36
N SER A 50 -8.42 -7.57 -2.65
CA SER A 50 -7.98 -8.51 -3.70
C SER A 50 -6.46 -8.69 -3.75
N LYS A 51 -5.71 -7.66 -3.35
CA LYS A 51 -4.23 -7.66 -3.31
C LYS A 51 -3.67 -7.98 -1.93
N TYR A 52 -4.50 -8.25 -0.92
CA TYR A 52 -4.08 -8.42 0.48
C TYR A 52 -2.92 -9.41 0.66
N LYS A 53 -2.99 -10.59 0.02
CA LYS A 53 -1.93 -11.62 0.11
C LYS A 53 -0.58 -11.12 -0.43
N LEU A 54 -0.60 -10.36 -1.54
CA LEU A 54 0.61 -9.77 -2.13
C LEU A 54 1.16 -8.66 -1.23
N ILE A 55 0.28 -7.81 -0.69
CA ILE A 55 0.66 -6.72 0.20
C ILE A 55 1.37 -7.27 1.44
N LYS A 56 0.76 -8.26 2.11
CA LYS A 56 1.34 -8.89 3.30
C LYS A 56 2.72 -9.48 3.03
N LYS A 57 2.86 -10.24 1.93
CA LYS A 57 4.15 -10.82 1.52
C LYS A 57 5.22 -9.76 1.27
N ASN A 58 4.86 -8.63 0.66
CA ASN A 58 5.80 -7.54 0.39
C ASN A 58 6.17 -6.76 1.66
N ILE A 59 5.24 -6.56 2.60
CA ILE A 59 5.55 -5.97 3.91
C ILE A 59 6.53 -6.85 4.66
N GLU A 60 6.30 -8.16 4.70
CA GLU A 60 7.21 -9.12 5.33
C GLU A 60 8.59 -9.12 4.68
N LYS A 61 8.66 -9.03 3.35
CA LYS A 61 9.91 -8.90 2.61
C LYS A 61 10.66 -7.61 2.97
N ILE A 62 9.98 -6.46 2.96
CA ILE A 62 10.60 -5.16 3.25
C ILE A 62 11.15 -5.15 4.67
N LYS A 63 10.37 -5.63 5.65
CA LYS A 63 10.81 -5.77 7.05
C LYS A 63 12.02 -6.70 7.21
N HIS A 64 12.08 -7.79 6.43
CA HIS A 64 13.27 -8.66 6.42
C HIS A 64 14.45 -8.06 5.64
N GLN A 65 14.18 -7.23 4.62
CA GLN A 65 15.22 -6.65 3.76
C GLN A 65 15.91 -5.44 4.40
N GLU A 66 15.25 -4.76 5.34
CA GLU A 66 15.92 -3.82 6.27
C GLU A 66 17.10 -4.44 7.01
N ILE A 67 17.08 -5.75 7.25
CA ILE A 67 18.20 -6.47 7.88
C ILE A 67 19.42 -6.52 6.93
N LYS A 68 19.23 -6.34 5.62
CA LYS A 68 20.29 -6.44 4.60
C LYS A 68 20.68 -5.12 3.94
N THR A 69 19.89 -4.06 4.04
CA THR A 69 20.27 -2.73 3.52
C THR A 69 20.79 -1.86 4.66
N LYS A 70 21.87 -2.30 5.33
CA LYS A 70 22.82 -1.34 5.88
C LYS A 70 23.43 -0.62 4.68
N VAL A 71 23.31 0.70 4.70
CA VAL A 71 23.93 1.64 3.80
C VAL A 71 25.36 1.19 3.50
N VAL A 72 25.66 0.88 2.23
CA VAL A 72 27.03 0.89 1.74
C VAL A 72 27.36 2.37 1.54
N LEU A 73 28.06 2.95 2.52
CA LEU A 73 28.91 4.12 2.34
C LEU A 73 30.34 3.63 2.14
#